data_AF-A0A4S1CMQ6-F1
#
_entry.id   AF-A0A4S1CMQ6-F1
#
_cell.length_a   1.000
_cell.length_b   1.000
_cell.length_c   1.000
_cell.angle_alpha   90.00
_cell.angle_beta   90.00
_cell.angle_gamma   90.00
#
_symmetry.space_group_name_H-M   'P 1'
#
loop_
_entity.id
_entity.type
_entity.pdbx_description
1 polymer ?
#
loop_
_entity_poly.entity_id
_entity_poly.type
_entity_poly.pdbx_seq_one_letter_code
_entity_poly.pdbx_strand_id
1 'polypeptide(L)'
;MTITDRDINRAAIVRAAGFKVKAFKLQCSPRCAFEYEDSEAVRQLVHDYEAGGGLPVSLKNVLVNRSILLSECKDRREGRI
;
A
#
# COMPACT_ATOMS: atom_id res chain seq x y z
N MET A 1 15.19 -3.43 7.22
CA MET A 1 14.84 -3.00 5.85
C MET A 1 13.80 -3.97 5.31
N THR A 2 12.54 -3.91 5.76
CA THR A 2 11.59 -2.76 5.86
C THR A 2 11.00 -2.48 4.48
N ILE A 3 9.69 -2.67 4.35
CA ILE A 3 8.87 -2.08 3.29
C ILE A 3 9.42 -0.71 2.94
N THR A 4 9.64 -0.43 1.65
CA THR A 4 10.06 0.92 1.29
C THR A 4 8.89 1.87 1.51
N ASP A 5 9.17 3.11 1.92
CA ASP A 5 8.13 4.13 2.01
C ASP A 5 7.38 4.30 0.68
N ARG A 6 8.05 4.02 -0.44
CA ARG A 6 7.43 3.99 -1.76
C ARG A 6 6.37 2.90 -1.89
N ASP A 7 6.68 1.66 -1.53
CA ASP A 7 5.73 0.54 -1.66
C ASP A 7 4.48 0.76 -0.81
N ILE A 8 4.66 1.26 0.41
CA ILE A 8 3.50 1.51 1.27
C ILE A 8 2.69 2.71 0.85
N ASN A 9 3.32 3.76 0.29
CA ASN A 9 2.58 4.90 -0.21
C ASN A 9 1.77 4.52 -1.46
N ARG A 10 2.35 3.74 -2.38
CA ARG A 10 1.62 3.18 -3.53
C ARG A 10 0.40 2.38 -3.06
N ALA A 11 0.61 1.43 -2.16
CA ALA A 11 -0.45 0.62 -1.57
C ALA A 11 -1.51 1.47 -0.84
N ALA A 12 -1.09 2.49 -0.09
CA ALA A 12 -2.00 3.36 0.65
C ALA A 12 -2.89 4.20 -0.28
N ILE A 13 -2.35 4.67 -1.40
CA ILE A 13 -3.10 5.46 -2.40
C ILE A 13 -4.10 4.57 -3.12
N VAL A 14 -3.68 3.38 -3.53
CA VAL A 14 -4.56 2.38 -4.16
C VAL A 14 -5.71 2.01 -3.22
N ARG A 15 -5.42 1.77 -1.94
CA ARG A 15 -6.46 1.50 -0.93
C ARG A 15 -7.35 2.71 -0.66
N ALA A 16 -6.78 3.92 -0.60
CA ALA A 16 -7.52 5.16 -0.41
C ALA A 16 -8.45 5.49 -1.57
N ALA A 17 -8.13 5.02 -2.79
CA ALA A 17 -8.97 5.12 -3.97
C ALA A 17 -10.09 4.05 -4.01
N GLY A 18 -10.14 3.17 -3.00
CA GLY A 18 -11.17 2.14 -2.87
C GLY A 18 -10.81 0.79 -3.48
N PHE A 19 -9.60 0.63 -4.03
CA PHE A 19 -9.14 -0.66 -4.54
C PHE A 19 -8.69 -1.57 -3.40
N LYS A 20 -8.82 -2.89 -3.61
CA LYS A 20 -8.39 -3.88 -2.63
C LYS A 20 -6.87 -4.00 -2.62
N VAL A 21 -6.30 -3.91 -1.44
CA VAL A 21 -4.87 -4.14 -1.18
C VAL A 21 -4.73 -5.22 -0.13
N LYS A 22 -3.91 -6.23 -0.40
CA LYS A 22 -3.58 -7.32 0.51
C LYS A 22 -2.13 -7.16 0.95
N ALA A 23 -1.94 -7.04 2.25
CA ALA A 23 -0.62 -7.23 2.87
C ALA A 23 -0.34 -8.73 3.00
N PHE A 24 0.90 -9.16 2.72
CA PHE A 24 1.35 -10.53 2.95
C PHE A 24 2.81 -10.59 3.39
N LYS A 25 3.16 -11.63 4.15
CA LYS A 25 4.53 -11.90 4.60
C LYS A 25 5.22 -12.78 3.55
N LEU A 26 6.44 -12.41 3.16
CA LEU A 26 7.24 -13.23 2.27
C LEU A 26 7.78 -14.46 3.03
N GLN A 27 7.59 -15.67 2.50
CA GLN A 27 7.89 -16.92 3.20
C GLN A 27 9.34 -17.01 3.70
N CYS A 28 10.31 -16.50 2.92
CA CYS A 28 11.74 -16.55 3.24
C CYS A 28 12.31 -15.20 3.67
N SER A 29 11.46 -14.22 4.02
CA SER A 29 11.92 -12.89 4.39
C SER A 29 11.15 -12.34 5.58
N PRO A 30 11.79 -11.60 6.51
CA PRO A 30 11.06 -10.82 7.52
C PRO A 30 10.29 -9.63 6.91
N ARG A 31 10.24 -9.54 5.57
CA ARG A 31 9.62 -8.48 4.80
C ARG A 31 8.16 -8.78 4.54
N CYS A 32 7.40 -7.71 4.47
CA CYS A 32 6.01 -7.71 4.11
C CYS A 32 5.89 -7.02 2.74
N ALA A 33 4.92 -7.44 1.94
CA ALA A 33 4.67 -6.92 0.60
C ALA A 33 3.17 -6.65 0.43
N PHE A 34 2.83 -5.84 -0.56
CA PHE A 34 1.46 -5.47 -0.87
C PHE A 34 1.10 -5.94 -2.28
N GLU A 35 -0.04 -6.61 -2.39
CA GLU A 35 -0.63 -7.01 -3.65
C GLU A 35 -1.95 -6.26 -3.82
N TYR A 36 -2.20 -5.76 -5.02
CA TYR A 36 -3.44 -5.10 -5.38
C TYR A 36 -3.79 -5.42 -6.83
N GLU A 37 -5.05 -5.18 -7.18
CA GLU A 37 -5.54 -5.47 -8.52
C GLU A 37 -4.73 -4.70 -9.58
N ASP A 38 -4.29 -5.42 -10.61
CA ASP A 38 -3.57 -4.84 -11.74
C ASP A 38 -4.55 -4.41 -12.83
N SER A 39 -5.22 -3.28 -12.60
CA SER A 39 -6.13 -2.66 -13.57
C SER A 39 -5.55 -1.35 -14.12
N GLU A 40 -6.04 -0.93 -15.29
CA GLU A 40 -5.60 0.31 -15.93
C GLU A 40 -5.78 1.52 -15.02
N ALA A 41 -6.90 1.57 -14.27
CA ALA A 41 -7.17 2.61 -13.30
C ALA A 41 -6.14 2.64 -12.15
N VAL A 42 -5.74 1.48 -11.64
CA VAL A 42 -4.71 1.38 -10.58
C VAL A 42 -3.34 1.78 -11.11
N ARG A 43 -2.99 1.34 -12.32
CA ARG A 43 -1.74 1.73 -12.98
C ARG A 43 -1.66 3.24 -13.18
N GLN A 44 -2.73 3.85 -13.69
CA GLN A 44 -2.78 5.30 -13.90
C GLN A 44 -2.68 6.05 -12.58
N LEU A 45 -3.39 5.61 -11.53
CA LEU A 45 -3.34 6.21 -10.20
C LEU A 45 -1.94 6.19 -9.60
N VAL A 46 -1.24 5.05 -9.71
CA VAL A 46 0.14 4.94 -9.24
C VAL A 46 1.07 5.82 -10.08
N HIS A 47 0.90 5.83 -11.40
CA HIS A 47 1.68 6.69 -12.28
C HIS A 47 1.51 8.17 -11.94
N ASP A 48 0.27 8.64 -11.76
CA ASP A 48 -0.03 10.04 -11.42
C ASP A 48 0.57 10.43 -10.07
N TYR A 49 0.55 9.51 -9.08
CA TYR A 49 1.24 9.72 -7.81
C TYR A 49 2.75 9.92 -7.99
N GLU A 50 3.39 9.05 -8.78
CA GLU A 50 4.84 9.09 -8.97
C GLU A 50 5.30 10.28 -9.81
N ALA A 51 4.46 10.73 -10.74
CA ALA A 51 4.65 11.95 -11.49
C ALA A 51 4.44 13.23 -10.66
N GLY A 52 4.00 13.12 -9.40
CA GLY A 52 3.67 14.27 -8.55
C GLY A 52 2.39 15.00 -8.97
N GLY A 53 1.52 14.33 -9.73
CA GLY A 53 0.23 14.84 -10.16
C GLY A 53 -0.78 14.96 -9.03
N GLY A 54 -1.90 15.63 -9.30
CA GLY A 54 -3.03 15.71 -8.38
C GLY A 54 -3.68 14.34 -8.22
N LEU A 55 -3.77 13.84 -6.99
CA LEU A 55 -4.46 12.59 -6.71
C LEU A 55 -5.97 12.81 -6.56
N PRO A 56 -6.81 11.90 -7.06
CA PRO A 56 -8.26 11.93 -6.82
C PRO A 56 -8.63 11.54 -5.38
N VAL A 57 -7.64 11.34 -4.50
CA VAL A 57 -7.80 10.90 -3.11
C VAL A 57 -7.23 11.92 -2.14
N SER A 58 -7.93 12.14 -1.02
CA SER A 58 -7.47 13.04 0.04
C SER A 58 -6.18 12.51 0.68
N LEU A 59 -5.20 13.40 0.88
CA LEU A 59 -3.96 13.10 1.61
C LEU A 59 -4.21 12.53 3.01
N LYS A 60 -5.25 13.01 3.69
CA LYS A 60 -5.65 12.48 5.00
C LYS A 60 -6.02 11.00 4.90
N ASN A 61 -6.74 10.61 3.86
CA ASN A 61 -7.16 9.23 3.64
C ASN A 61 -5.95 8.33 3.30
N VAL A 62 -5.00 8.84 2.52
CA VAL A 62 -3.74 8.14 2.22
C VAL A 62 -2.94 7.88 3.50
N LEU A 63 -2.79 8.87 4.39
CA LEU A 63 -2.05 8.71 5.65
C LEU A 63 -2.70 7.70 6.61
N VAL A 64 -4.04 7.68 6.68
CA VAL A 64 -4.78 6.69 7.47
C VAL A 64 -4.53 5.29 6.91
N ASN A 65 -4.69 5.09 5.60
CA ASN A 65 -4.48 3.79 4.96
C ASN A 65 -3.02 3.32 5.07
N ARG A 66 -2.05 4.24 4.99
CA ARG A 66 -0.62 3.95 5.22
C ARG A 66 -0.39 3.39 6.62
N SER A 67 -0.99 4.01 7.64
CA SER A 67 -0.86 3.56 9.04
C SER A 67 -1.50 2.19 9.25
N ILE A 68 -2.66 1.95 8.64
CA ILE A 68 -3.34 0.64 8.69
C ILE A 68 -2.47 -0.45 8.05
N LEU A 69 -1.94 -0.19 6.85
CA LEU A 69 -1.07 -1.14 6.13
C LEU A 69 0.23 -1.44 6.89
N LEU A 70 0.81 -0.45 7.59
CA LEU A 70 1.95 -0.67 8.48
C LEU A 70 1.60 -1.64 9.62
N SER A 71 0.45 -1.41 10.27
CA SER A 71 -0.04 -2.26 11.36
C SER A 71 -0.34 -3.67 10.87
N GLU A 72 -1.06 -3.84 9.76
CA GLU A 72 -1.33 -5.16 9.16
C GLU A 72 -0.03 -5.92 8.86
N CYS A 73 0.97 -5.24 8.33
CA CYS A 73 2.26 -5.85 8.07
C CYS A 73 3.03 -6.23 9.34
N LYS A 74 2.92 -5.42 10.40
CA LYS A 74 3.48 -5.75 11.71
C LYS A 74 2.80 -6.99 12.29
N ASP A 75 1.47 -7.03 12.26
CA ASP A 75 0.69 -8.14 12.81
C ASP A 75 0.97 -9.46 12.08
N ARG A 76 1.05 -9.44 10.74
CA ARG A 76 1.47 -10.60 9.94
C ARG A 76 2.91 -11.04 10.23
N ARG A 77 3.82 -10.09 10.44
CA ARG A 77 5.22 -10.41 10.77
C ARG A 77 5.30 -11.16 12.10
N GLU A 78 4.51 -10.72 13.07
CA GLU A 78 4.40 -11.29 14.43
C GLU A 78 3.51 -12.56 14.49
N GLY A 79 2.87 -12.96 13.39
CA GLY A 79 2.04 -14.17 13.31
C GLY A 79 0.70 -14.05 14.03
N ARG A 80 0.19 -12.82 14.18
CA ARG A 80 -1.09 -12.54 14.87
C ARG A 80 -2.32 -12.70 13.95
N ILE A 81 -2.11 -12.76 12.63
CA ILE A 81 -3.12 -12.88 11.54
C ILE A 81 -2.54 -13.59 10.32
#